data_AF-A0A974YTG0-F1
#
_entry.id   AF-A0A974YTG0-F1
#
_cell.length_a   1.000
_cell.length_b   1.000
_cell.length_c   1.000
_cell.angle_alpha   90.00
_cell.angle_beta   90.00
_cell.angle_gamma   90.00
#
_symmetry.space_group_name_H-M   'P 1'
#
loop_
_entity.id
_entity.type
_entity.pdbx_description
1 polymer ?
#
loop_
_entity_poly.entity_id
_entity_poly.type
_entity_poly.pdbx_seq_one_letter_code
_entity_poly.pdbx_strand_id
1 'polypeptide(L)'
;MVSANILFIIFIFFLNLKLIMKKTTFYFLLFFLSTLSFAQNNHAHISIEKKEKGKQVNVYAVNSSNTDYEVFIKINAVGFRKSAENMVTKTVPAKSEVKMASLIRISEDSNVTFGVIVNEIGHDKEKRINPITFTFDENKKNKPITVFVKDYCDLCDNTIKLFSDNNIVYTIYNIDEDKEYYQKIQQELLNRKNDKTSLVPIIEIEDSIYNRLESRDKLIKALNNHF
;
A
#
# COMPACT_ATOMS: atom_id res chain seq x y z
N MET A 1 -23.57 -33.05 -58.91
CA MET A 1 -24.52 -32.80 -57.81
C MET A 1 -23.96 -33.19 -56.43
N VAL A 2 -22.63 -33.15 -56.22
CA VAL A 2 -21.97 -33.58 -54.95
C VAL A 2 -21.20 -32.43 -54.25
N SER A 3 -20.88 -31.33 -54.95
CA SER A 3 -20.08 -30.23 -54.38
C SER A 3 -20.85 -29.29 -53.43
N ALA A 4 -22.17 -29.15 -53.60
CA ALA A 4 -22.98 -28.25 -52.76
C ALA A 4 -23.22 -28.79 -51.34
N ASN A 5 -23.35 -30.11 -51.17
CA ASN A 5 -23.58 -30.73 -49.87
C ASN A 5 -22.33 -30.76 -48.98
N ILE A 6 -21.14 -30.86 -49.56
CA ILE A 6 -19.87 -30.85 -48.80
C ILE A 6 -19.59 -29.44 -48.26
N LEU A 7 -19.82 -28.39 -49.06
CA LEU A 7 -19.64 -27.01 -48.60
C LEU A 7 -20.63 -26.62 -47.48
N PHE A 8 -21.87 -27.11 -47.56
CA PHE A 8 -22.89 -26.82 -46.55
C PHE A 8 -22.61 -27.53 -45.21
N ILE A 9 -22.10 -28.77 -45.25
CA ILE A 9 -21.68 -29.51 -44.04
C ILE A 9 -20.44 -28.86 -43.41
N ILE A 10 -19.45 -28.44 -44.21
CA ILE A 10 -18.26 -27.73 -43.71
C ILE A 10 -18.67 -26.39 -43.08
N PHE A 11 -19.60 -25.63 -43.71
CA PHE A 11 -20.10 -24.37 -43.17
C PHE A 11 -20.86 -24.56 -41.85
N ILE A 12 -21.73 -25.57 -41.74
CA ILE A 12 -22.42 -25.93 -40.47
C ILE A 12 -21.42 -26.38 -39.40
N PHE A 13 -20.38 -27.12 -39.79
CA PHE A 13 -19.33 -27.55 -38.86
C PHE A 13 -18.52 -26.36 -38.33
N PHE A 14 -18.17 -25.39 -39.19
CA PHE A 14 -17.52 -24.14 -38.79
C PHE A 14 -18.43 -23.21 -37.95
N LEU A 15 -19.73 -23.18 -38.23
CA LEU A 15 -20.70 -22.40 -37.45
C LEU A 15 -20.89 -22.98 -36.04
N ASN A 16 -20.94 -24.31 -35.92
CA ASN A 16 -20.99 -25.01 -34.63
C ASN A 16 -19.68 -24.88 -33.84
N LEU A 17 -18.51 -24.94 -34.49
CA LEU A 17 -17.22 -24.72 -33.82
C LEU A 17 -17.15 -23.32 -33.18
N LYS A 18 -17.62 -22.29 -33.90
CA LYS A 18 -17.63 -20.90 -33.43
C LYS A 18 -18.58 -20.68 -32.25
N LEU A 19 -19.72 -21.37 -32.23
CA LEU A 19 -20.69 -21.35 -31.11
C LEU A 19 -20.17 -22.11 -29.89
N ILE A 20 -19.47 -23.24 -30.07
CA ILE A 20 -18.83 -24.02 -29.01
C ILE A 20 -17.68 -23.23 -28.37
N MET A 21 -16.82 -22.61 -29.19
CA MET A 21 -15.73 -21.74 -28.72
C MET A 21 -16.23 -20.53 -27.92
N LYS A 22 -17.36 -19.94 -28.30
CA LYS A 22 -17.96 -18.80 -27.58
C LYS A 22 -18.50 -19.20 -26.20
N LYS A 23 -19.09 -20.40 -26.09
CA LYS A 23 -19.57 -20.96 -24.81
C LYS A 23 -18.42 -21.36 -23.89
N THR A 24 -17.37 -22.01 -24.41
CA THR A 24 -16.20 -22.39 -23.61
C THR A 24 -15.42 -21.17 -23.12
N THR A 25 -15.33 -20.11 -23.92
CA THR A 25 -14.71 -18.84 -23.49
C THR A 25 -15.51 -18.17 -22.37
N PHE A 26 -16.85 -18.24 -22.41
CA PHE A 26 -17.72 -17.73 -21.34
C PHE A 26 -17.53 -18.50 -20.02
N TYR A 27 -17.44 -19.82 -20.06
CA TYR A 27 -17.16 -20.63 -18.86
C TYR A 27 -15.76 -20.37 -18.29
N PHE A 28 -14.76 -20.16 -19.15
CA PHE A 28 -13.40 -19.80 -18.73
C PHE A 28 -13.36 -18.41 -18.07
N LEU A 29 -14.10 -17.44 -18.62
CA LEU A 29 -14.24 -16.11 -18.04
C LEU A 29 -14.93 -16.17 -16.66
N LEU A 30 -15.98 -16.98 -16.51
CA LEU A 30 -16.69 -17.18 -15.23
C LEU A 30 -15.79 -17.85 -14.17
N PHE A 31 -14.90 -18.75 -14.59
CA PHE A 31 -13.90 -19.38 -13.72
C PHE A 31 -12.80 -18.40 -13.29
N PHE A 32 -12.37 -17.48 -14.17
CA PHE A 32 -11.43 -16.42 -13.80
C PHE A 32 -12.04 -15.35 -12.88
N LEU A 33 -13.34 -15.08 -12.98
CA LEU A 33 -14.00 -14.15 -12.06
C LEU A 33 -14.19 -14.72 -10.65
N SER A 34 -14.30 -16.05 -10.48
CA SER A 34 -14.47 -16.65 -9.15
C SER A 34 -13.16 -16.65 -8.33
N THR A 35 -11.99 -16.63 -8.96
CA THR A 35 -10.69 -16.59 -8.26
C THR A 35 -10.35 -15.22 -7.69
N LEU A 36 -10.98 -14.14 -8.19
CA LEU A 36 -10.78 -12.77 -7.67
C LEU A 36 -11.44 -12.53 -6.30
N SER A 37 -12.27 -13.46 -5.81
CA SER A 37 -13.02 -13.30 -4.55
C SER A 37 -12.23 -13.61 -3.27
N PHE A 38 -10.93 -13.97 -3.36
CA PHE A 38 -10.10 -14.30 -2.19
C PHE A 38 -9.22 -13.13 -1.69
N ALA A 39 -9.33 -11.94 -2.27
CA ALA A 39 -8.64 -10.76 -1.76
C ALA A 39 -9.41 -10.14 -0.57
N GLN A 40 -9.34 -10.79 0.61
CA GLN A 40 -9.78 -10.17 1.86
C GLN A 40 -8.57 -9.66 2.64
N ASN A 41 -8.72 -8.46 3.22
CA ASN A 41 -7.74 -7.64 3.95
C ASN A 41 -6.99 -8.39 5.07
N ASN A 42 -6.07 -9.28 4.70
CA ASN A 42 -5.22 -9.99 5.62
C ASN A 42 -3.80 -9.45 5.50
N HIS A 43 -3.31 -8.85 6.59
CA HIS A 43 -1.89 -8.61 6.76
C HIS A 43 -1.16 -9.96 6.81
N ALA A 44 0.07 -10.04 6.27
CA ALA A 44 0.79 -11.32 6.13
C ALA A 44 1.01 -12.07 7.47
N HIS A 45 0.99 -11.33 8.59
CA HIS A 45 1.31 -11.85 9.92
C HIS A 45 0.24 -11.63 10.98
N ILE A 46 -0.81 -10.86 10.68
CA ILE A 46 -1.91 -10.58 11.62
C ILE A 46 -3.21 -11.05 10.99
N SER A 47 -3.87 -12.00 11.65
CA SER A 47 -5.20 -12.49 11.30
C SER A 47 -6.23 -12.09 12.35
N ILE A 48 -7.47 -11.88 11.91
CA ILE A 48 -8.60 -11.61 12.81
C ILE A 48 -9.47 -12.85 12.93
N GLU A 49 -9.59 -13.36 14.15
CA GLU A 49 -10.39 -14.55 14.45
C GLU A 49 -11.62 -14.20 15.28
N LYS A 50 -12.72 -14.92 15.02
CA LYS A 50 -13.98 -14.81 15.75
C LYS A 50 -14.24 -16.08 16.53
N LYS A 51 -14.44 -15.96 17.85
CA LYS A 51 -14.85 -17.06 18.72
C LYS A 51 -16.23 -16.79 19.29
N GLU A 52 -17.20 -17.61 18.92
CA GLU A 52 -18.59 -17.47 19.35
C GLU A 52 -18.89 -18.31 20.59
N LYS A 53 -19.61 -17.73 21.55
CA LYS A 53 -20.12 -18.40 22.75
C LYS A 53 -21.55 -17.94 23.02
N GLY A 54 -22.51 -18.71 22.53
CA GLY A 54 -23.92 -18.34 22.58
C GLY A 54 -24.18 -17.02 21.84
N LYS A 55 -24.76 -16.03 22.51
CA LYS A 55 -25.01 -14.69 21.94
C LYS A 55 -23.75 -13.80 21.89
N GLN A 56 -22.63 -14.21 22.47
CA GLN A 56 -21.40 -13.42 22.53
C GLN A 56 -20.43 -13.81 21.41
N VAL A 57 -19.91 -12.83 20.68
CA VAL A 57 -18.88 -12.99 19.65
C VAL A 57 -17.63 -12.26 20.12
N ASN A 58 -16.56 -12.99 20.40
CA ASN A 58 -15.28 -12.41 20.78
C ASN A 58 -14.37 -12.33 19.57
N VAL A 59 -13.79 -11.15 19.35
CA VAL A 59 -12.89 -10.87 18.22
C VAL A 59 -11.47 -10.83 18.75
N TYR A 60 -10.56 -11.55 18.09
CA TYR A 60 -9.16 -11.68 18.45
C TYR A 60 -8.27 -11.28 17.28
N ALA A 61 -7.11 -10.70 17.58
CA ALA A 61 -6.02 -10.53 16.64
C ALA A 61 -4.93 -11.56 16.99
N VAL A 62 -4.49 -12.33 16.00
CA VAL A 62 -3.50 -13.40 16.16
C VAL A 62 -2.25 -13.03 15.38
N ASN A 63 -1.12 -13.01 16.08
CA ASN A 63 0.19 -12.71 15.50
C ASN A 63 0.99 -13.99 15.28
N SER A 64 1.23 -14.31 14.02
CA SER A 64 2.01 -15.50 13.63
C SER A 64 3.52 -15.22 13.50
N SER A 65 3.96 -13.97 13.62
CA SER A 65 5.37 -13.58 13.48
C SER A 65 6.14 -13.58 14.80
N ASN A 66 7.44 -13.25 14.71
CA ASN A 66 8.34 -13.03 15.83
C ASN A 66 8.47 -11.54 16.23
N THR A 67 7.68 -10.65 15.62
CA THR A 67 7.72 -9.20 15.86
C THR A 67 6.41 -8.77 16.50
N ASP A 68 6.45 -7.79 17.41
CA ASP A 68 5.25 -7.20 18.00
C ASP A 68 4.57 -6.26 16.98
N TYR A 69 3.24 -6.22 16.96
CA TYR A 69 2.48 -5.29 16.11
C TYR A 69 1.53 -4.42 16.91
N GLU A 70 1.33 -3.18 16.47
CA GLU A 70 0.20 -2.36 16.85
C GLU A 70 -0.90 -2.56 15.82
N VAL A 71 -2.06 -3.05 16.28
CA VAL A 71 -3.17 -3.40 15.41
C VAL A 71 -4.34 -2.49 15.74
N PHE A 72 -4.77 -1.72 14.75
CA PHE A 72 -5.97 -0.89 14.78
C PHE A 72 -7.09 -1.60 14.02
N ILE A 73 -8.23 -1.80 14.69
CA ILE A 73 -9.41 -2.44 14.09
C ILE A 73 -10.59 -1.48 14.17
N LYS A 74 -11.16 -1.17 12.99
CA LYS A 74 -12.49 -0.59 12.86
C LYS A 74 -13.50 -1.72 12.71
N ILE A 75 -14.33 -1.91 13.72
CA ILE A 75 -15.44 -2.87 13.68
C ILE A 75 -16.66 -2.13 13.14
N ASN A 76 -17.41 -2.76 12.22
CA ASN A 76 -18.77 -2.35 11.88
C ASN A 76 -19.69 -3.55 12.14
N ALA A 77 -20.57 -3.48 13.14
CA ALA A 77 -21.55 -4.55 13.37
C ALA A 77 -22.99 -4.06 13.43
N VAL A 78 -23.85 -4.78 12.72
CA VAL A 78 -25.29 -4.57 12.65
C VAL A 78 -25.98 -5.66 13.47
N GLY A 79 -26.95 -5.29 14.31
CA GLY A 79 -27.71 -6.25 15.13
C GLY A 79 -27.06 -6.64 16.48
N PHE A 80 -26.15 -5.83 17.02
CA PHE A 80 -25.44 -6.06 18.29
C PHE A 80 -25.73 -4.99 19.37
N ARG A 81 -25.58 -5.35 20.66
CA ARG A 81 -25.85 -4.48 21.83
C ARG A 81 -24.76 -3.44 22.04
N LYS A 82 -24.93 -2.29 21.38
CA LYS A 82 -24.20 -1.00 21.54
C LYS A 82 -22.75 -0.95 21.01
N SER A 83 -22.52 0.10 20.21
CA SER A 83 -21.30 0.57 19.51
C SER A 83 -20.37 -0.51 18.98
N ALA A 84 -20.84 -1.19 17.93
CA ALA A 84 -19.94 -1.84 17.01
C ALA A 84 -19.40 -0.84 15.96
N GLU A 85 -19.16 0.40 16.39
CA GLU A 85 -18.45 1.47 15.68
C GLU A 85 -17.22 1.89 16.50
N ASN A 86 -16.70 0.94 17.30
CA ASN A 86 -15.55 1.17 18.16
C ASN A 86 -14.28 0.84 17.37
N MET A 87 -13.44 1.84 17.22
CA MET A 87 -12.06 1.69 16.80
C MET A 87 -11.25 1.19 18.00
N VAL A 88 -10.54 0.07 17.85
CA VAL A 88 -9.72 -0.52 18.90
C VAL A 88 -8.28 -0.62 18.41
N THR A 89 -7.37 0.06 19.12
CA THR A 89 -5.92 -0.09 18.93
C THR A 89 -5.35 -0.92 20.07
N LYS A 90 -4.64 -2.01 19.75
CA LYS A 90 -3.90 -2.78 20.75
C LYS A 90 -2.58 -3.30 20.19
N THR A 91 -1.59 -3.38 21.05
CA THR A 91 -0.39 -4.18 20.81
C THR A 91 -0.73 -5.66 20.83
N VAL A 92 -0.28 -6.38 19.81
CA VAL A 92 -0.35 -7.84 19.68
C VAL A 92 1.10 -8.35 19.67
N PRO A 93 1.59 -8.85 20.83
CA PRO A 93 2.96 -9.37 20.93
C PRO A 93 3.24 -10.50 19.94
N ALA A 94 4.51 -10.73 19.65
CA ALA A 94 5.00 -11.87 18.87
C ALA A 94 4.39 -13.18 19.37
N LYS A 95 3.97 -14.05 18.42
CA LYS A 95 3.41 -15.38 18.69
C LYS A 95 2.27 -15.39 19.72
N SER A 96 1.45 -14.34 19.75
CA SER A 96 0.37 -14.20 20.73
C SER A 96 -0.98 -13.94 20.10
N GLU A 97 -2.02 -14.17 20.89
CA GLU A 97 -3.41 -13.84 20.58
C GLU A 97 -3.92 -12.80 21.57
N VAL A 98 -4.50 -11.70 21.07
CA VAL A 98 -5.03 -10.62 21.90
C VAL A 98 -6.52 -10.40 21.59
N LYS A 99 -7.33 -10.37 22.64
CA LYS A 99 -8.77 -10.06 22.52
C LYS A 99 -8.97 -8.59 22.19
N MET A 100 -9.53 -8.32 21.02
CA MET A 100 -9.76 -6.96 20.51
C MET A 100 -11.11 -6.43 20.96
N ALA A 101 -12.17 -7.22 20.80
CA ALA A 101 -13.53 -6.80 21.16
C ALA A 101 -14.40 -7.96 21.61
N SER A 102 -15.54 -7.61 22.21
CA SER A 102 -16.61 -8.54 22.56
C SER A 102 -17.95 -7.94 22.16
N LEU A 103 -18.65 -8.63 21.27
CA LEU A 103 -19.93 -8.20 20.70
C LEU A 103 -21.03 -9.10 21.25
N ILE A 104 -22.21 -8.55 21.53
CA ILE A 104 -23.37 -9.31 22.01
C ILE A 104 -24.51 -9.19 20.99
N ARG A 105 -24.88 -10.31 20.37
CA ARG A 105 -25.93 -10.40 19.35
C ARG A 105 -27.30 -10.10 19.95
N ILE A 106 -28.06 -9.20 19.33
CA ILE A 106 -29.47 -8.91 19.67
C ILE A 106 -30.40 -9.44 18.57
N SER A 107 -30.01 -9.34 17.31
CA SER A 107 -30.80 -9.79 16.16
C SER A 107 -30.25 -11.09 15.57
N GLU A 108 -31.10 -11.92 15.00
CA GLU A 108 -30.69 -13.12 14.26
C GLU A 108 -29.95 -12.74 12.96
N ASP A 109 -30.38 -11.65 12.30
CA ASP A 109 -29.78 -11.09 11.08
C ASP A 109 -28.51 -10.24 11.34
N SER A 110 -27.72 -10.59 12.36
CA SER A 110 -26.55 -9.79 12.72
C SER A 110 -25.35 -10.06 11.81
N ASN A 111 -24.68 -9.00 11.35
CA ASN A 111 -23.47 -9.07 10.52
C ASN A 111 -22.34 -8.24 11.14
N VAL A 112 -21.09 -8.66 10.95
CA VAL A 112 -19.88 -7.99 11.45
C VAL A 112 -18.83 -7.92 10.34
N THR A 113 -18.35 -6.72 10.04
CA THR A 113 -17.21 -6.48 9.15
C THR A 113 -16.09 -5.75 9.88
N PHE A 114 -14.86 -5.88 9.35
CA PHE A 114 -13.65 -5.32 9.95
C PHE A 114 -12.83 -4.56 8.93
N GLY A 115 -12.37 -3.36 9.29
CA GLY A 115 -11.21 -2.72 8.68
C GLY A 115 -10.02 -2.88 9.63
N VAL A 116 -8.86 -3.31 9.12
CA VAL A 116 -7.66 -3.58 9.93
C VAL A 116 -6.49 -2.78 9.38
N ILE A 117 -5.77 -2.09 10.26
CA ILE A 117 -4.50 -1.43 9.98
C ILE A 117 -3.48 -2.02 10.95
N VAL A 118 -2.30 -2.40 10.45
CA VAL A 118 -1.27 -3.12 11.20
C VAL A 118 0.07 -2.40 11.03
N ASN A 119 0.70 -2.06 12.15
CA ASN A 119 2.02 -1.41 12.21
C ASN A 119 2.98 -2.27 13.04
N GLU A 120 4.26 -2.34 12.67
CA GLU A 120 5.27 -3.06 13.44
C GLU A 120 5.79 -2.24 14.63
N ILE A 121 5.73 -2.80 15.84
CA ILE A 121 6.25 -2.16 17.05
C ILE A 121 7.76 -2.35 17.09
N GLY A 122 8.47 -1.28 16.78
CA GLY A 122 9.93 -1.27 16.66
C GLY A 122 10.38 -0.28 15.59
N HIS A 123 9.61 -0.16 14.51
CA HIS A 123 9.79 0.87 13.49
C HIS A 123 9.30 2.25 13.98
N ASP A 124 8.31 2.31 14.88
CA ASP A 124 7.82 3.57 15.45
C ASP A 124 8.64 4.10 16.66
N LYS A 125 9.57 3.33 17.24
CA LYS A 125 10.43 3.89 18.32
C LYS A 125 11.46 4.89 17.78
N GLU A 126 11.77 4.81 16.48
CA GLU A 126 12.52 5.83 15.74
C GLU A 126 11.64 7.01 15.29
N LYS A 127 10.31 6.88 15.42
CA LYS A 127 9.31 7.94 15.16
C LYS A 127 9.11 8.90 16.33
N ARG A 128 9.98 8.84 17.36
CA ARG A 128 10.35 10.09 18.02
C ARG A 128 11.23 10.84 17.04
N ILE A 129 10.60 11.81 16.38
CA ILE A 129 11.19 12.97 15.70
C ILE A 129 12.57 13.26 16.30
N ASN A 130 13.62 12.61 15.80
CA ASN A 130 14.91 13.25 15.74
C ASN A 130 14.72 14.16 14.54
N PRO A 131 14.41 15.45 14.70
CA PRO A 131 14.28 16.32 13.53
C PRO A 131 15.58 16.18 12.72
N ILE A 132 15.50 16.14 11.39
CA ILE A 132 16.73 16.24 10.60
C ILE A 132 17.31 17.61 10.93
N THR A 133 18.42 17.64 11.64
CA THR A 133 19.10 18.88 12.00
C THR A 133 20.10 19.18 10.90
N PHE A 134 19.73 20.14 10.05
CA PHE A 134 20.61 20.70 9.02
C PHE A 134 20.50 22.21 9.07
N THR A 135 21.64 22.90 9.04
CA THR A 135 21.68 24.37 9.00
C THR A 135 21.99 24.78 7.57
N PHE A 136 21.06 25.47 6.92
CA PHE A 136 21.26 25.99 5.57
C PHE A 136 22.09 27.28 5.62
N ASP A 137 23.08 27.41 4.74
CA ASP A 137 23.74 28.70 4.49
C ASP A 137 22.71 29.68 3.89
N GLU A 138 22.41 30.74 4.64
CA GLU A 138 21.43 31.78 4.26
C GLU A 138 21.71 32.36 2.87
N ASN A 139 22.99 32.42 2.45
CA ASN A 139 23.38 32.98 1.16
C ASN A 139 23.11 32.03 -0.01
N LYS A 140 22.78 30.77 0.25
CA LYS A 140 22.60 29.72 -0.76
C LYS A 140 21.18 29.14 -0.80
N LYS A 141 20.23 29.71 -0.04
CA LYS A 141 18.85 29.19 0.07
C LYS A 141 18.02 29.30 -1.21
N ASN A 142 18.33 30.26 -2.10
CA ASN A 142 17.53 30.56 -3.30
C ASN A 142 17.82 29.62 -4.48
N LYS A 143 17.99 28.33 -4.22
CA LYS A 143 18.23 27.31 -5.24
C LYS A 143 16.92 26.61 -5.61
N PRO A 144 16.68 26.29 -6.89
CA PRO A 144 15.53 25.47 -7.26
C PRO A 144 15.74 24.05 -6.70
N ILE A 145 14.76 23.59 -5.92
CA ILE A 145 14.72 22.23 -5.37
C ILE A 145 13.46 21.53 -5.84
N THR A 146 13.61 20.33 -6.34
CA THR A 146 12.50 19.43 -6.66
C THR A 146 12.62 18.16 -5.84
N VAL A 147 11.53 17.76 -5.18
CA VAL A 147 11.47 16.58 -4.32
C VAL A 147 10.46 15.61 -4.89
N PHE A 148 10.92 14.40 -5.20
CA PHE A 148 10.05 13.31 -5.62
C PHE A 148 9.77 12.42 -4.43
N VAL A 149 8.50 12.20 -4.16
CA VAL A 149 8.00 11.47 -3.00
C VAL A 149 7.06 10.36 -3.42
N LYS A 150 6.73 9.49 -2.47
CA LYS A 150 5.68 8.49 -2.58
C LYS A 150 4.90 8.47 -1.27
N ASP A 151 3.66 8.02 -1.32
CA ASP A 151 2.87 7.73 -0.13
C ASP A 151 3.62 6.77 0.80
N TYR A 152 3.42 6.96 2.11
CA TYR A 152 4.04 6.15 3.17
C TYR A 152 5.58 6.16 3.13
N CYS A 153 6.17 7.36 2.98
CA CYS A 153 7.62 7.57 2.96
C CYS A 153 8.07 8.51 4.12
N ASP A 154 8.53 7.93 5.22
CA ASP A 154 8.92 8.71 6.41
C ASP A 154 10.06 9.71 6.15
N LEU A 155 11.05 9.32 5.34
CA LEU A 155 12.15 10.23 5.01
C LEU A 155 11.68 11.37 4.09
N CYS A 156 10.67 11.14 3.26
CA CYS A 156 10.07 12.17 2.42
C CYS A 156 9.39 13.24 3.29
N ASP A 157 8.55 12.82 4.25
CA ASP A 157 7.87 13.73 5.16
C ASP A 157 8.86 14.56 5.99
N ASN A 158 9.90 13.91 6.51
CA ASN A 158 10.94 14.60 7.26
C ASN A 158 11.75 15.58 6.40
N THR A 159 11.97 15.27 5.12
CA THR A 159 12.67 16.15 4.17
C THR A 159 11.83 17.38 3.83
N ILE A 160 10.54 17.19 3.52
CA ILE A 160 9.58 18.27 3.25
C ILE A 160 9.50 19.20 4.46
N LYS A 161 9.40 18.62 5.66
CA LYS A 161 9.38 19.38 6.91
C LYS A 161 10.67 20.18 7.11
N LEU A 162 11.84 19.58 6.89
CA LEU A 162 13.12 20.27 6.99
C LEU A 162 13.16 21.52 6.09
N PHE A 163 12.71 21.42 4.84
CA PHE A 163 12.69 22.54 3.92
C PHE A 163 11.65 23.60 4.33
N SER A 164 10.45 23.18 4.72
CA SER A 164 9.39 24.07 5.20
C SER A 164 9.82 24.86 6.45
N ASP A 165 10.37 24.18 7.46
CA ASP A 165 10.81 24.78 8.72
C ASP A 165 11.97 25.78 8.52
N ASN A 166 12.73 25.66 7.43
CA ASN A 166 13.86 26.52 7.10
C ASN A 166 13.56 27.57 6.02
N ASN A 167 12.29 27.73 5.62
CA ASN A 167 11.83 28.64 4.56
C ASN A 167 12.55 28.41 3.21
N ILE A 168 12.86 27.17 2.89
CA ILE A 168 13.42 26.78 1.59
C ILE A 168 12.27 26.64 0.60
N VAL A 169 12.43 27.19 -0.60
CA VAL A 169 11.45 27.03 -1.69
C VAL A 169 11.72 25.73 -2.42
N TYR A 170 10.70 24.88 -2.55
CA TYR A 170 10.80 23.60 -3.24
C TYR A 170 9.50 23.24 -3.96
N THR A 171 9.61 22.35 -4.94
CA THR A 171 8.47 21.74 -5.65
C THR A 171 8.38 20.26 -5.29
N ILE A 172 7.16 19.74 -5.10
CA ILE A 172 6.94 18.32 -4.82
C ILE A 172 6.28 17.66 -6.04
N TYR A 173 6.72 16.46 -6.38
CA TYR A 173 6.03 15.55 -7.29
C TYR A 173 5.82 14.19 -6.63
N ASN A 174 4.61 13.66 -6.69
CA ASN A 174 4.32 12.30 -6.23
C ASN A 174 4.57 11.33 -7.39
N ILE A 175 5.47 10.36 -7.21
CA ILE A 175 5.85 9.44 -8.30
C ILE A 175 4.71 8.52 -8.76
N ASP A 176 3.69 8.30 -7.91
CA ASP A 176 2.52 7.48 -8.25
C ASP A 176 1.46 8.29 -9.04
N GLU A 177 1.41 9.61 -8.85
CA GLU A 177 0.46 10.52 -9.48
C GLU A 177 1.06 11.19 -10.73
N ASP A 178 2.27 11.73 -10.60
CA ASP A 178 2.98 12.55 -11.61
C ASP A 178 3.91 11.71 -12.50
N LYS A 179 3.34 10.68 -13.14
CA LYS A 179 4.11 9.64 -13.84
C LYS A 179 5.00 10.14 -14.97
N GLU A 180 4.56 11.16 -15.70
CA GLU A 180 5.31 11.71 -16.85
C GLU A 180 6.63 12.34 -16.40
N TYR A 181 6.59 13.13 -15.33
CA TYR A 181 7.77 13.81 -14.80
C TYR A 181 8.73 12.80 -14.14
N TYR A 182 8.19 11.81 -13.42
CA TYR A 182 8.99 10.71 -12.87
C TYR A 182 9.68 9.86 -13.95
N GLN A 183 9.02 9.60 -15.08
CA GLN A 183 9.62 8.87 -16.21
C GLN A 183 10.83 9.61 -16.80
N LYS A 184 10.76 10.94 -16.93
CA LYS A 184 11.88 11.75 -17.40
C LYS A 184 13.09 11.60 -16.47
N ILE A 185 12.89 11.72 -15.16
CA ILE A 185 13.97 11.55 -14.17
C ILE A 185 14.52 10.13 -14.16
N GLN A 186 13.68 9.11 -14.28
CA GLN A 186 14.15 7.73 -14.39
C GLN A 186 15.09 7.54 -15.60
N GLN A 187 14.77 8.12 -16.75
CA GLN A 187 15.64 8.06 -17.92
C GLN A 187 16.99 8.73 -17.65
N GLU A 188 16.99 9.89 -17.00
CA GLU A 188 18.23 10.58 -16.61
C GLU A 188 19.08 9.76 -15.62
N LEU A 189 18.45 9.07 -14.66
CA LEU A 189 19.13 8.20 -13.70
C LEU A 189 19.71 6.93 -14.36
N LEU A 190 18.97 6.31 -15.29
CA LEU A 190 19.43 5.11 -16.02
C LEU A 190 20.68 5.40 -16.87
N ASN A 191 20.78 6.60 -17.44
CA ASN A 191 21.92 7.04 -18.24
C ASN A 191 23.22 7.22 -17.41
N ARG A 192 23.13 7.37 -16.08
CA ARG A 192 24.28 7.65 -15.18
C ARG A 192 24.98 6.39 -14.61
N LYS A 193 24.68 5.19 -15.14
CA LYS A 193 25.15 3.82 -14.77
C LYS A 193 24.37 3.14 -13.64
N ASN A 194 23.73 2.02 -14.01
CA ASN A 194 23.27 0.90 -13.19
C ASN A 194 22.49 1.22 -11.90
N ASP A 195 21.33 1.84 -12.07
CA ASP A 195 20.36 1.92 -10.98
C ASP A 195 18.96 1.53 -11.45
N LYS A 196 18.53 0.30 -11.15
CA LYS A 196 17.19 -0.21 -11.46
C LYS A 196 16.17 0.10 -10.36
N THR A 197 16.61 0.69 -9.25
CA THR A 197 15.78 0.88 -8.06
C THR A 197 15.92 2.34 -7.59
N SER A 198 15.11 3.20 -8.19
CA SER A 198 14.93 4.56 -7.67
C SER A 198 14.14 4.46 -6.37
N LEU A 199 14.82 4.70 -5.24
CA LEU A 199 14.22 4.81 -3.93
C LEU A 199 13.95 6.29 -3.64
N VAL A 200 12.70 6.60 -3.28
CA VAL A 200 12.30 7.92 -2.80
C VAL A 200 12.77 8.15 -1.35
N PRO A 201 13.01 9.40 -0.92
CA PRO A 201 12.93 10.62 -1.72
C PRO A 201 14.06 10.71 -2.76
N ILE A 202 13.72 11.23 -3.94
CA ILE A 202 14.72 11.70 -4.92
C ILE A 202 14.72 13.21 -4.82
N ILE A 203 15.89 13.82 -4.76
CA ILE A 203 16.02 15.27 -4.63
C ILE A 203 16.88 15.78 -5.77
N GLU A 204 16.32 16.70 -6.53
CA GLU A 204 17.02 17.48 -7.53
C GLU A 204 17.31 18.86 -6.95
N ILE A 205 18.57 19.26 -6.95
CA ILE A 205 19.05 20.57 -6.51
C ILE A 205 19.90 21.13 -7.65
N GLU A 206 19.44 22.21 -8.27
CA GLU A 206 20.05 22.76 -9.49
C GLU A 206 20.17 21.67 -10.58
N ASP A 207 21.39 21.30 -11.00
CA ASP A 207 21.63 20.27 -12.03
C ASP A 207 22.01 18.89 -11.43
N SER A 208 21.91 18.75 -10.10
CA SER A 208 22.32 17.56 -9.37
C SER A 208 21.12 16.76 -8.87
N ILE A 209 21.05 15.50 -9.28
CA ILE A 209 20.01 14.56 -8.87
C ILE A 209 20.59 13.57 -7.87
N TYR A 210 19.99 13.52 -6.69
CA TYR A 210 20.32 12.62 -5.60
C TYR A 210 19.23 11.55 -5.47
N ASN A 211 19.62 10.29 -5.58
CA ASN A 211 18.76 9.13 -5.40
C ASN A 211 19.30 8.22 -4.30
N ARG A 212 18.58 7.12 -4.00
CA ARG A 212 18.96 6.13 -2.97
C ARG A 212 19.28 6.78 -1.62
N LEU A 213 18.51 7.81 -1.28
CA LEU A 213 18.54 8.47 0.02
C LEU A 213 17.85 7.55 1.03
N GLU A 214 18.50 6.43 1.35
CA GLU A 214 17.97 5.40 2.25
C GLU A 214 18.11 5.78 3.72
N SER A 215 18.90 6.81 4.02
CA SER A 215 19.16 7.25 5.38
C SER A 215 19.34 8.77 5.46
N ARG A 216 19.16 9.29 6.68
CA ARG A 216 19.34 10.70 7.03
C ARG A 216 20.76 11.19 6.70
N ASP A 217 21.78 10.38 6.95
CA ASP A 217 23.17 10.74 6.69
C ASP A 217 23.43 10.95 5.20
N LYS A 218 22.82 10.11 4.35
CA LYS A 218 22.91 10.27 2.88
C LYS A 218 22.22 11.55 2.43
N LEU A 219 21.06 11.88 3.01
CA LEU A 219 20.35 13.13 2.75
C LEU A 219 21.17 14.35 3.18
N ILE A 220 21.69 14.38 4.41
CA ILE A 220 22.52 15.48 4.91
C ILE A 220 23.77 15.65 4.04
N LYS A 221 24.39 14.55 3.62
CA LYS A 221 25.54 14.59 2.71
C LYS A 221 25.19 15.19 1.35
N ALA A 222 24.01 14.89 0.80
CA ALA A 222 23.52 15.52 -0.43
C ALA A 222 23.32 17.03 -0.26
N LEU A 223 22.71 17.45 0.85
CA LEU A 223 22.47 18.87 1.15
C LEU A 223 23.78 19.67 1.33
N ASN A 224 24.77 19.11 2.04
CA ASN A 224 26.09 19.73 2.24
C ASN A 224 26.85 20.04 0.94
N ASN A 225 26.52 19.38 -0.17
CA ASN A 225 27.16 19.67 -1.46
C ASN A 225 26.66 20.99 -2.08
N HIS A 226 25.52 21.53 -1.62
CA HIS A 226 24.87 22.69 -2.22
C HIS A 226 24.69 23.86 -1.25
N PHE A 227 24.48 23.60 0.03
CA PHE A 227 24.30 24.61 1.08
C PHE A 227 25.54 24.65 1.96
#